data_AF-A0A3G7TM11-F1
#
_entry.id   AF-A0A3G7TM11-F1
#
_cell.length_a   1.000
_cell.length_b   1.000
_cell.length_c   1.000
_cell.angle_alpha   90.00
_cell.angle_beta   90.00
_cell.angle_gamma   90.00
#
_symmetry.space_group_name_H-M   'P 1'
#
loop_
_entity.id
_entity.type
_entity.pdbx_description
1 polymer ?
#
loop_
_entity_poly.entity_id
_entity_poly.type
_entity_poly.pdbx_seq_one_letter_code
_entity_poly.pdbx_strand_id
1 'polypeptide(L)' 'MSNADLLPSLLFKISQNQLALEAAIMELTLWVEQRGSGDVAENVRGAMEAISRNEEFINLTLAVLMAPE' A
#
# COMPACT_ATOMS: atom_id res chain seq x y z
N MET A 1 -5.79 28.09 -5.94
CA MET A 1 -5.12 26.81 -5.63
C MET A 1 -4.31 26.44 -6.84
N SER A 2 -3.01 26.24 -6.66
CA SER A 2 -2.17 25.66 -7.72
C SER A 2 -2.49 24.18 -7.85
N ASN A 3 -2.23 23.56 -9.01
CA ASN A 3 -2.35 22.11 -9.14
C ASN A 3 -1.46 21.35 -8.14
N ALA A 4 -0.37 21.97 -7.66
CA ALA A 4 0.53 21.38 -6.67
C ALA A 4 -0.13 21.26 -5.28
N ASP A 5 -1.13 22.10 -4.98
CA ASP A 5 -1.87 22.06 -3.70
C ASP A 5 -2.70 20.77 -3.56
N LEU A 6 -2.97 20.07 -4.68
CA LEU A 6 -3.70 18.80 -4.70
C LEU A 6 -2.80 17.57 -4.47
N LEU A 7 -1.47 17.74 -4.55
CA LEU A 7 -0.53 16.62 -4.46
C LEU A 7 -0.63 15.87 -3.11
N PRO A 8 -0.69 16.54 -1.93
CA PRO A 8 -0.85 15.83 -0.66
C PRO A 8 -2.17 15.05 -0.60
N SER A 9 -3.28 15.64 -1.07
CA SER A 9 -4.58 14.96 -1.09
C SER A 9 -4.58 13.74 -2.01
N LEU A 10 -3.92 13.83 -3.17
CA LEU A 10 -3.76 12.70 -4.09
C LEU A 10 -2.91 11.58 -3.47
N LEU A 11 -1.76 11.92 -2.90
CA LEU A 11 -0.89 10.94 -2.23
C LEU A 11 -1.57 10.27 -1.04
N PHE A 12 -2.37 11.02 -0.27
CA PHE A 12 -3.20 10.45 0.80
C PHE A 12 -4.19 9.42 0.25
N LYS A 13 -4.87 9.72 -0.87
CA LYS A 13 -5.77 8.74 -1.51
C LYS A 13 -5.04 7.51 -2.06
N ILE A 14 -3.82 7.68 -2.58
CA ILE A 14 -3.00 6.55 -3.02
C ILE A 14 -2.60 5.69 -1.82
N SER A 15 -2.18 6.28 -0.70
CA SER A 15 -1.88 5.56 0.55
C SER A 15 -3.10 4.75 1.05
N GLN A 16 -4.28 5.36 1.08
CA GLN A 16 -5.52 4.65 1.42
C GLN A 16 -5.81 3.46 0.48
N ASN A 17 -5.55 3.61 -0.82
CA ASN A 17 -5.72 2.53 -1.77
C ASN A 17 -4.69 1.40 -1.55
N GLN A 18 -3.42 1.72 -1.24
CA GLN A 18 -2.40 0.70 -0.93
C GLN A 18 -2.83 -0.14 0.27
N LEU A 19 -3.26 0.50 1.37
CA LEU A 19 -3.73 -0.20 2.57
C LEU A 19 -4.93 -1.11 2.29
N ALA A 20 -5.91 -0.63 1.52
CA ALA A 20 -7.08 -1.42 1.16
C ALA A 20 -6.74 -2.61 0.26
N LEU A 21 -5.84 -2.41 -0.70
CA LEU A 21 -5.36 -3.47 -1.59
C LEU A 21 -4.54 -4.51 -0.81
N GLU A 22 -3.65 -4.07 0.07
CA GLU A 22 -2.87 -4.94 0.95
C GLU A 22 -3.78 -5.84 1.78
N ALA A 23 -4.80 -5.27 2.44
CA ALA A 23 -5.76 -6.04 3.22
C ALA A 23 -6.52 -7.07 2.37
N ALA A 24 -7.05 -6.66 1.21
CA ALA A 24 -7.79 -7.55 0.32
C ALA A 24 -6.92 -8.68 -0.24
N ILE A 25 -5.68 -8.38 -0.64
CA ILE A 25 -4.74 -9.37 -1.15
C ILE A 25 -4.33 -10.34 -0.03
N MET A 26 -4.09 -9.85 1.19
CA MET A 26 -3.74 -10.71 2.33
C MET A 26 -4.87 -11.66 2.70
N GLU A 27 -6.13 -11.19 2.69
CA GLU A 27 -7.30 -12.04 2.92
C GLU A 27 -7.39 -13.18 1.89
N LEU A 28 -7.22 -12.87 0.61
CA LEU A 28 -7.20 -13.87 -0.47
C LEU A 28 -6.00 -14.81 -0.35
N THR A 29 -4.83 -14.29 0.04
CA THR A 29 -3.60 -15.07 0.26
C THR A 29 -3.81 -16.13 1.33
N LEU A 30 -4.38 -15.74 2.47
CA LEU A 30 -4.71 -16.65 3.56
C LEU A 30 -5.72 -17.71 3.14
N TRP A 31 -6.74 -17.31 2.37
CA TRP A 31 -7.76 -18.25 1.86
C TRP A 31 -7.17 -19.30 0.91
N VAL A 32 -6.24 -18.90 0.03
CA VAL A 32 -5.52 -19.81 -0.88
C VAL A 32 -4.57 -20.73 -0.09
N GLU A 33 -3.86 -20.20 0.90
CA GLU A 33 -2.95 -20.96 1.77
C GLU A 33 -3.68 -22.06 2.55
N GLN A 34 -4.83 -21.73 3.16
CA GLN A 34 -5.67 -22.67 3.90
C GLN A 34 -6.17 -23.84 3.03
N ARG A 35 -6.12 -23.72 1.71
CA ARG A 35 -6.51 -24.75 0.73
C ARG A 35 -5.33 -25.53 0.18
N GLY A 36 -4.18 -25.43 0.85
CA GLY A 36 -2.98 -26.22 0.56
C GLY A 36 -2.09 -25.61 -0.53
N SER A 37 -2.35 -24.38 -0.96
CA SER A 37 -1.53 -23.67 -1.96
C SER A 37 -0.51 -22.75 -1.28
N GLY A 38 0.37 -23.34 -0.46
CA GLY A 38 1.41 -22.62 0.29
C GLY A 38 2.36 -21.83 -0.62
N ASP A 39 2.86 -22.46 -1.70
CA ASP A 39 3.77 -21.83 -2.65
C ASP A 39 3.17 -20.58 -3.31
N VAL A 40 1.86 -20.61 -3.60
CA VAL A 40 1.16 -19.43 -4.14
C VAL A 40 1.10 -18.32 -3.09
N ALA A 41 0.80 -18.67 -1.84
CA ALA A 41 0.74 -17.70 -0.76
C ALA A 41 2.10 -17.06 -0.47
N GLU A 42 3.18 -17.85 -0.52
CA GLU A 42 4.56 -17.35 -0.40
C GLU A 42 4.92 -16.39 -1.53
N ASN A 43 4.61 -16.75 -2.78
CA ASN A 43 4.84 -15.88 -3.94
C ASN A 43 4.07 -14.55 -3.82
N VAL A 44 2.81 -14.58 -3.36
CA VAL A 44 2.03 -13.36 -3.14
C VAL A 44 2.65 -12.51 -2.04
N ARG A 45 3.10 -13.10 -0.92
CA ARG A 45 3.80 -12.36 0.15
C ARG A 45 5.10 -11.72 -0.33
N GLY A 46 5.88 -12.40 -1.16
CA GLY A 46 7.07 -11.81 -1.79
C GLY A 46 6.74 -10.62 -2.68
N ALA A 47 5.65 -10.69 -3.45
CA ALA A 47 5.17 -9.56 -4.26
C ALA A 47 4.62 -8.40 -3.39
N MET A 48 3.95 -8.73 -2.29
CA MET A 48 3.40 -7.78 -1.33
C MET A 48 4.46 -6.87 -0.70
N GLU A 49 5.71 -7.34 -0.55
CA GLU A 49 6.80 -6.47 -0.07
C GLU A 49 6.97 -5.19 -0.90
N ALA A 50 6.72 -5.26 -2.22
CA ALA A 50 6.80 -4.08 -3.07
C ALA A 50 5.67 -3.08 -2.77
N ILE A 51 4.47 -3.58 -2.46
CA ILE A 51 3.32 -2.77 -2.06
C ILE A 51 3.62 -2.07 -0.73
N SER A 52 4.07 -2.81 0.28
CA SER A 52 4.36 -2.25 1.60
C SER A 52 5.49 -1.22 1.55
N ARG A 53 6.59 -1.47 0.81
CA ARG A 53 7.67 -0.48 0.61
C ARG A 53 7.17 0.79 -0.08
N ASN A 54 6.26 0.67 -1.04
CA ASN A 54 5.68 1.84 -1.72
C ASN A 54 4.75 2.61 -0.79
N GLU A 55 3.94 1.93 0.02
CA GLU A 55 3.09 2.55 1.02
C GLU A 55 3.92 3.37 2.03
N GLU A 56 4.98 2.77 2.58
CA GLU A 56 5.91 3.44 3.50
C GLU A 56 6.48 4.73 2.88
N PHE A 57 6.95 4.66 1.64
CA PHE A 57 7.52 5.81 0.95
C PHE A 57 6.48 6.91 0.68
N ILE A 58 5.25 6.55 0.31
CA ILE A 58 4.15 7.49 0.12
C ILE A 58 3.80 8.17 1.45
N ASN A 59 3.71 7.41 2.54
CA ASN A 59 3.40 7.94 3.86
C ASN A 59 4.50 8.90 4.34
N LEU A 60 5.77 8.57 4.11
CA LEU A 60 6.91 9.45 4.40
C LEU A 60 6.84 10.74 3.58
N THR A 61 6.58 10.63 2.27
CA THR A 61 6.47 11.80 1.39
C THR A 61 5.31 12.71 1.82
N LEU A 62 4.17 12.13 2.18
CA LEU A 62 3.02 12.86 2.68
C LEU A 62 3.34 13.59 4.00
N ALA A 63 4.05 12.94 4.93
CA ALA A 63 4.48 13.56 6.17
C ALA A 63 5.41 14.77 5.92
N VAL A 64 6.34 14.67 4.97
CA VAL A 64 7.22 15.79 4.58
C VAL A 64 6.43 16.94 3.97
N LEU A 65 5.48 16.65 3.06
CA LEU A 65 4.67 17.68 2.39
C LEU A 65 3.69 18.40 3.32
N MET A 66 3.28 17.77 4.42
CA MET A 66 2.34 18.34 5.38
C MET A 66 3.05 18.94 6.62
N ALA A 67 4.38 18.85 6.70
CA ALA A 67 5.12 19.43 7.80
C ALA A 67 5.02 20.97 7.75
N PRO A 68 4.74 21.64 8.89
CA PRO A 68 4.86 23.08 8.95
C PRO A 68 6.32 23.50 8.72
N GLU A 69 6.51 24.67 8.09
CA GLU A 69 7.84 25.29 7.97
C GLU A 69 8.46 25.65 9.32
#